data_AF-A0A359KNR3-F1
#
_entry.id   AF-A0A359KNR3-F1
#
_cell.length_a   1.000
_cell.length_b   1.000
_cell.length_c   1.000
_cell.angle_alpha   90.00
_cell.angle_beta   90.00
_cell.angle_gamma   90.00
#
_symmetry.space_group_name_H-M   'P 1'
#
loop_
_entity.id
_entity.type
_entity.pdbx_description
1 polymer ?
#
loop_
_entity_poly.entity_id
_entity_poly.type
_entity_poly.pdbx_seq_one_letter_code
_entity_poly.pdbx_strand_id
1 'polypeptide(L)' 'MIQAQSRLKVADNSGAREIMCIRVLGGSRKRYASVGDIIIGSVKSAQPGAAVKKGDVIR' A
#
# COMPACT_ATOMS: atom_id res chain seq x y z
N MET A 1 8.98 -10.14 -0.64
CA MET A 1 7.78 -10.83 -1.17
C MET A 1 6.57 -10.25 -0.46
N ILE A 2 5.69 -9.56 -1.19
CA ILE A 2 4.52 -8.87 -0.65
C ILE A 2 3.28 -9.56 -1.21
N GLN A 3 2.28 -9.84 -0.38
CA GLN A 3 1.01 -10.43 -0.80
C GLN A 3 -0.17 -9.60 -0.29
N ALA A 4 -1.39 -9.99 -0.64
CA ALA A 4 -2.58 -9.41 -0.05
C ALA A 4 -2.50 -9.49 1.49
N GLN A 5 -3.02 -8.46 2.17
CA GLN A 5 -3.01 -8.28 3.62
C GLN A 5 -1.62 -8.01 4.25
N SER A 6 -0.53 -8.00 3.49
CA SER A 6 0.79 -7.57 3.99
C SER A 6 0.78 -6.09 4.42
N ARG A 7 1.34 -5.81 5.60
CA ARG A 7 1.57 -4.44 6.10
C ARG A 7 2.92 -3.92 5.64
N LEU A 8 2.95 -2.68 5.15
CA LEU A 8 4.15 -2.03 4.63
C LEU A 8 4.28 -0.65 5.25
N LYS A 9 5.51 -0.28 5.59
CA LYS A 9 5.86 1.10 5.94
C LYS A 9 5.97 1.92 4.67
N VAL A 10 5.42 3.12 4.69
CA VAL A 10 5.51 4.05 3.56
C VAL A 10 6.81 4.86 3.69
N ALA A 11 7.52 5.03 2.58
CA ALA A 11 8.81 5.71 2.51
C ALA A 11 8.72 6.90 1.53
N ASP A 12 7.78 7.80 1.77
CA ASP A 12 7.58 9.03 1.00
C ASP A 12 7.15 10.21 1.92
N ASN A 13 6.80 11.34 1.32
CA ASN A 13 6.30 12.53 1.99
C ASN A 13 4.77 12.74 1.84
N SER A 14 4.01 11.71 1.47
CA SER A 14 2.53 11.78 1.36
C SER A 14 1.84 11.98 2.70
N GLY A 15 2.52 11.62 3.79
CA GLY A 15 1.99 11.61 5.15
C GLY A 15 1.38 10.27 5.58
N ALA A 16 1.25 9.28 4.68
CA ALA A 16 0.97 7.91 5.09
C ALA A 16 2.16 7.32 5.87
N ARG A 17 1.88 6.53 6.90
CA ARG A 17 2.91 5.83 7.71
C ARG A 17 2.91 4.33 7.45
N GLU A 18 1.72 3.75 7.40
CA GLU A 18 1.51 2.34 7.11
C GLU A 18 0.36 2.12 6.14
N ILE A 19 0.55 1.17 5.25
CA ILE A 19 -0.47 0.68 4.33
C ILE A 19 -0.62 -0.84 4.47
N MET A 20 -1.76 -1.35 4.03
CA MET A 20 -1.99 -2.78 3.83
C MET A 20 -2.20 -3.03 2.34
N CYS A 21 -1.45 -3.97 1.77
CA CYS A 21 -1.67 -4.44 0.40
C CYS A 21 -3.06 -5.08 0.29
N ILE A 22 -3.87 -4.61 -0.65
CA ILE A 22 -5.17 -5.20 -1.02
C ILE A 22 -4.96 -6.18 -2.18
N ARG A 23 -4.20 -5.78 -3.20
CA ARG A 23 -4.03 -6.54 -4.44
C ARG A 23 -2.67 -6.26 -5.09
N VAL A 24 -2.01 -7.30 -5.59
CA VAL A 24 -0.83 -7.16 -6.45
C VAL A 24 -1.29 -7.00 -7.90
N LEU A 25 -0.77 -5.99 -8.61
CA LEU A 25 -1.06 -5.79 -10.03
C LEU A 25 -0.06 -6.54 -10.92
N GLY A 26 -0.48 -6.86 -12.15
CA GLY A 26 0.36 -7.57 -13.13
C GLY A 26 -0.16 -8.93 -13.59
N GLY A 27 -1.46 -9.20 -13.46
CA GLY A 27 -2.13 -10.38 -14.04
C GLY A 27 -3.00 -11.15 -13.05
N SER A 28 -3.83 -12.07 -13.56
CA SER A 28 -4.79 -12.84 -12.75
C SER A 28 -4.15 -13.87 -11.82
N ARG A 29 -2.96 -14.37 -12.15
CA ARG A 29 -2.23 -15.38 -11.37
C ARG A 29 -1.10 -14.83 -10.51
N LYS A 30 -0.85 -13.51 -10.54
CA LYS A 30 0.25 -12.91 -9.78
C LYS A 30 -0.13 -12.83 -8.30
N ARG A 31 0.54 -13.65 -7.48
CA ARG A 31 0.27 -13.78 -6.05
C ARG A 31 1.15 -12.89 -5.18
N TYR A 32 2.34 -12.54 -5.69
CA TYR A 32 3.37 -11.86 -4.93
C TYR A 32 3.95 -10.68 -5.71
N ALA A 33 4.28 -9.63 -4.98
CA ALA A 33 5.03 -8.48 -5.46
C ALA A 33 6.49 -8.51 -4.95
N SER A 34 7.40 -8.09 -5.83
CA SER A 34 8.78 -7.73 -5.51
C SER A 34 9.03 -6.24 -5.75
N VAL A 35 10.26 -5.78 -5.54
CA VAL A 35 10.66 -4.40 -5.85
C VAL A 35 10.36 -4.09 -7.32
N GLY A 36 9.74 -2.94 -7.59
CA GLY A 36 9.30 -2.52 -8.93
C GLY A 36 7.87 -2.90 -9.29
N ASP A 37 7.22 -3.77 -8.52
CA ASP A 37 5.81 -4.11 -8.73
C ASP A 37 4.87 -3.07 -8.12
N ILE A 38 3.75 -2.84 -8.79
CA ILE A 38 2.68 -1.95 -8.32
C ILE A 38 1.64 -2.77 -7.56
N ILE A 39 1.17 -2.24 -6.44
CA ILE A 39 0.11 -2.83 -5.62
C ILE A 39 -1.03 -1.84 -5.43
N ILE A 40 -2.24 -2.32 -5.15
CA ILE A 40 -3.30 -1.51 -4.57
C ILE A 40 -3.20 -1.66 -3.05
N GLY A 41 -3.16 -0.55 -2.32
CA GLY A 41 -3.07 -0.54 -0.86
C GLY A 41 -4.21 0.23 -0.19
N SER A 42 -4.47 -0.04 1.08
CA SER A 42 -5.26 0.84 1.95
C SER A 42 -4.39 1.47 3.02
N VAL A 43 -4.55 2.76 3.25
CA VAL A 43 -3.86 3.48 4.32
C VAL A 43 -4.41 3.04 5.68
N LYS A 44 -3.52 2.62 6.57
CA LYS A 44 -3.88 2.14 7.91
C LYS A 44 -3.47 3.10 9.01
N SER A 45 -2.45 3.90 8.77
CA SER A 45 -2.02 5.01 9.62
C SER A 45 -1.49 6.14 8.75
N ALA A 46 -1.88 7.37 9.08
CA ALA A 46 -1.42 8.59 8.44
C ALA A 46 -1.10 9.64 9.51
N GLN A 47 -0.24 10.59 9.16
CA GLN A 47 0.06 11.75 9.99
C GLN A 47 -1.17 12.68 10.09
N PRO A 48 -1.39 13.36 11.24
CA PRO A 48 -2.39 14.42 11.32
C PRO A 48 -2.13 15.50 10.27
N GLY A 49 -3.19 15.96 9.58
CA GLY A 49 -3.08 16.99 8.54
C GLY A 49 -2.51 16.52 7.20
N ALA A 50 -2.20 15.22 7.05
CA ALA A 50 -1.78 14.66 5.77
C ALA A 50 -2.89 14.76 4.71
N ALA A 51 -2.48 14.86 3.44
CA ALA A 51 -3.41 14.83 2.31
C ALA A 51 -4.14 13.49 2.21
N VAL A 52 -3.45 12.39 2.55
CA VAL A 52 -4.00 11.04 2.62
C VAL A 52 -4.50 10.72 4.03
N LYS A 53 -5.67 10.08 4.12
CA LYS A 53 -6.36 9.75 5.37
C LYS A 53 -6.36 8.24 5.61
N LYS A 54 -6.54 7.86 6.87
CA LYS A 54 -6.74 6.45 7.23
C LYS A 54 -8.00 5.91 6.52
N GLY A 55 -7.85 4.79 5.84
CA GLY A 55 -8.92 4.14 5.07
C GLY A 55 -8.81 4.39 3.56
N ASP A 56 -8.06 5.40 3.12
CA ASP A 56 -7.92 5.71 1.70
C ASP A 56 -7.31 4.55 0.93
N VAL A 57 -7.84 4.30 -0.26
CA VAL A 57 -7.31 3.29 -1.19
C VAL A 57 -6.37 3.98 -2.17
N ILE A 58 -5.13 3.51 -2.22
CA ILE A 58 -4.04 4.11 -3.00
C ILE A 58 -3.39 3.07 -3.92
N ARG A 59 -2.58 3.56 -4.87
CA ARG A 59 -1.74 2.78 -5.78
C ARG A 59 -0.27 2.94 -5.42
#